data_AF-M1DZV6-F1
#
_entry.id   AF-M1DZV6-F1
#
_cell.length_a   1.000
_cell.length_b   1.000
_cell.length_c   1.000
_cell.angle_alpha   90.00
_cell.angle_beta   90.00
_cell.angle_gamma   90.00
#
_symmetry.space_group_name_H-M   'P 1'
#
loop_
_entity.id
_entity.type
_entity.pdbx_description
1 polymer ?
#
loop_
_entity_poly.entity_id
_entity_poly.type
_entity_poly.pdbx_seq_one_letter_code
_entity_poly.pdbx_strand_id
1 'polypeptide(L)'
;MKFIESERDRAVSFSKRKKTLFQDAKKFATRTGAEVGVMLFSPGGKPCSYGSTSIEEIIEKFLKVKLEDHQREYAEGKSNYFEALEDLHKELQTCNEKEKK
;
A
#
# COMPACT_ATOMS: atom_id res chain seq x y z
N MET A 1 19.47 -1.56 -7.14
CA MET A 1 19.29 -0.68 -5.96
C MET A 1 19.82 -1.41 -4.74
N LYS A 2 20.50 -0.74 -3.80
CA LYS A 2 20.90 -1.31 -2.51
C LYS A 2 20.04 -0.72 -1.38
N PHE A 3 19.92 -1.43 -0.27
CA PHE A 3 19.30 -0.91 0.93
C PHE A 3 20.11 0.27 1.51
N ILE A 4 19.42 1.21 2.17
CA ILE A 4 20.05 2.37 2.80
C ILE A 4 20.10 2.10 4.31
N GLU A 5 21.28 1.77 4.82
CA GLU A 5 21.51 1.40 6.22
C GLU A 5 21.23 2.56 7.18
N SER A 6 21.74 3.76 6.85
CA SER A 6 21.55 4.98 7.64
C SER A 6 20.06 5.34 7.73
N GLU A 7 19.51 5.35 8.95
CA GLU A 7 18.10 5.65 9.18
C GLU A 7 17.70 7.04 8.68
N ARG A 8 18.56 8.04 8.91
CA ARG A 8 18.36 9.41 8.44
C ARG A 8 18.30 9.47 6.91
N ASP A 9 19.28 8.85 6.25
CA ASP A 9 19.34 8.87 4.78
C ASP A 9 18.20 8.06 4.17
N ARG A 10 17.78 6.98 4.83
CA ARG A 10 16.62 6.18 4.46
C ARG A 10 15.33 6.99 4.58
N ALA A 11 15.13 7.74 5.66
CA ALA A 11 13.96 8.60 5.86
C ALA A 11 13.89 9.76 4.86
N VAL A 12 15.03 10.41 4.57
CA VAL A 12 15.13 11.46 3.55
C VAL A 12 14.85 10.89 2.17
N SER A 13 15.45 9.75 1.84
CA SER A 13 15.26 9.07 0.56
C SER A 13 13.82 8.61 0.38
N PHE A 14 13.21 8.03 1.41
CA PHE A 14 11.79 7.65 1.40
C PHE A 14 10.91 8.86 1.08
N SER A 15 11.13 9.98 1.77
CA SER A 15 10.33 11.19 1.57
C SER A 15 10.41 11.71 0.13
N LYS A 16 11.63 11.75 -0.43
CA LYS A 16 11.84 12.18 -1.83
C LYS A 16 11.23 11.19 -2.83
N ARG A 17 11.52 9.90 -2.69
CA ARG A 17 11.03 8.85 -3.60
C ARG A 17 9.52 8.72 -3.55
N LYS A 18 8.90 8.78 -2.37
CA LYS A 18 7.45 8.79 -2.19
C LYS A 18 6.81 9.95 -2.96
N LYS A 19 7.35 11.16 -2.80
CA LYS A 19 6.83 12.35 -3.50
C LYS A 19 6.90 12.17 -5.01
N THR A 20 8.06 11.74 -5.54
CA THR A 20 8.23 11.50 -6.98
C THR A 20 7.29 10.41 -7.48
N LEU A 21 7.19 9.28 -6.76
CA LEU A 21 6.31 8.17 -7.12
C LEU A 21 4.84 8.60 -7.20
N PHE A 22 4.37 9.39 -6.23
CA PHE A 22 2.99 9.90 -6.24
C PHE A 22 2.76 10.87 -7.40
N GLN A 23 3.74 11.70 -7.73
CA GLN A 23 3.66 12.59 -8.88
C GLN A 23 3.62 11.82 -10.20
N ASP A 24 4.40 10.75 -10.32
CA ASP A 24 4.43 9.92 -11.52
C ASP A 24 3.14 9.10 -11.67
N ALA A 25 2.62 8.54 -10.56
CA ALA A 25 1.32 7.88 -10.54
C ALA A 25 0.19 8.83 -10.97
N LYS A 26 0.20 10.08 -10.47
CA LYS A 26 -0.74 11.12 -10.90
C LYS A 26 -0.64 11.41 -12.39
N LYS A 27 0.57 11.66 -12.90
CA LYS A 27 0.79 11.91 -14.34
C LYS A 27 0.31 10.73 -15.18
N PHE A 28 0.58 9.50 -14.74
CA PHE A 28 0.18 8.29 -15.44
C PHE A 28 -1.34 8.16 -15.50
N ALA A 29 -2.04 8.34 -14.36
CA ALA A 29 -3.49 8.34 -14.30
C ALA A 29 -4.09 9.43 -15.22
N THR A 30 -3.57 10.66 -15.17
CA THR A 30 -4.03 11.74 -16.05
C THR A 30 -3.80 11.45 -17.53
N ARG A 31 -2.66 10.86 -17.90
CA ARG A 31 -2.33 10.58 -19.31
C ARG A 31 -3.17 9.46 -19.90
N THR A 32 -3.45 8.43 -19.11
CA THR A 32 -4.07 7.18 -19.58
C THR A 32 -5.56 7.11 -19.29
N GLY A 33 -6.07 7.91 -18.35
CA GLY A 33 -7.42 7.76 -17.80
C GLY A 33 -7.57 6.53 -16.90
N ALA A 34 -6.50 5.79 -16.60
CA ALA A 34 -6.55 4.63 -15.73
C ALA A 34 -6.76 5.04 -14.27
N GLU A 35 -7.49 4.21 -13.52
CA GLU A 35 -7.56 4.30 -12.06
C GLU A 35 -6.29 3.72 -11.44
N VAL A 36 -5.58 4.52 -10.63
CA VAL A 36 -4.25 4.20 -10.09
C VAL A 36 -4.22 4.44 -8.59
N GLY A 37 -3.91 3.39 -7.83
CA GLY A 37 -3.67 3.44 -6.39
C GLY A 37 -2.24 3.06 -6.04
N VAL A 38 -1.62 3.78 -5.10
CA VAL A 38 -0.31 3.46 -4.53
C VAL A 38 -0.42 3.50 -3.01
N MET A 39 0.05 2.46 -2.32
CA MET A 39 0.12 2.39 -0.85
C MET A 39 1.53 1.98 -0.42
N LEU A 40 2.05 2.63 0.62
CA LEU A 40 3.39 2.39 1.13
C LEU A 40 3.50 2.80 2.60
N PHE A 41 4.33 2.08 3.35
CA PHE A 41 4.63 2.38 4.75
C PHE A 41 5.95 3.13 4.85
N SER A 42 5.99 4.17 5.69
CA SER A 42 7.25 4.86 6.00
C SER A 42 8.19 3.92 6.77
N PRO A 43 9.50 4.23 6.84
CA PRO A 43 10.42 3.49 7.71
C PRO A 43 9.96 3.44 9.18
N GLY A 44 9.14 4.41 9.61
CA GLY A 44 8.51 4.43 10.94
C GLY A 44 7.13 3.75 11.00
N GLY A 45 6.76 2.94 10.00
CA GLY A 45 5.50 2.18 9.97
C GLY A 45 4.26 3.00 9.63
N LYS A 46 4.37 4.31 9.38
CA LYS A 46 3.19 5.14 9.08
C LYS A 46 2.70 4.90 7.64
N PRO A 47 1.42 4.53 7.44
CA PRO A 47 0.88 4.36 6.09
C PRO A 47 0.82 5.70 5.34
N CYS A 48 1.06 5.64 4.04
CA CYS A 48 0.92 6.73 3.10
C CYS A 48 0.34 6.18 1.80
N SER A 49 -0.64 6.88 1.23
CA SER A 49 -1.29 6.46 0.00
C SER A 49 -1.49 7.62 -0.98
N TYR A 50 -1.69 7.25 -2.25
CA TYR A 50 -2.17 8.09 -3.33
C TYR A 50 -3.24 7.31 -4.09
N GLY A 51 -4.37 7.94 -4.40
CA GLY A 51 -5.38 7.43 -5.32
C GLY A 51 -5.66 8.47 -6.40
N SER A 52 -5.92 8.01 -7.63
CA SER A 52 -6.38 8.88 -8.72
C SER A 52 -7.78 9.44 -8.48
N THR A 53 -8.65 8.67 -7.80
CA THR A 53 -9.88 9.15 -7.16
C THR A 53 -9.67 9.16 -5.64
N SER A 54 -10.28 8.24 -4.91
CA SER A 54 -9.98 7.89 -3.52
C SER A 54 -9.27 6.53 -3.49
N ILE A 55 -8.33 6.35 -2.55
CA ILE A 55 -7.66 5.05 -2.40
C ILE A 55 -8.66 3.99 -1.92
N GLU A 56 -9.62 4.38 -1.11
CA GLU A 56 -10.71 3.53 -0.61
C GLU A 56 -11.59 3.04 -1.76
N GLU A 57 -12.00 3.92 -2.68
CA GLU A 57 -12.78 3.55 -3.87
C GLU A 57 -12.03 2.57 -4.78
N ILE A 58 -10.73 2.81 -4.99
CA ILE A 58 -9.89 1.95 -5.83
C ILE A 58 -9.76 0.56 -5.20
N ILE A 59 -9.54 0.50 -3.88
CA ILE A 59 -9.50 -0.78 -3.15
C ILE A 59 -10.85 -1.50 -3.25
N GLU A 60 -11.96 -0.79 -3.04
CA GLU A 60 -13.30 -1.38 -3.13
C GLU A 60 -13.56 -1.98 -4.52
N LYS A 61 -13.25 -1.25 -5.59
CA LYS A 61 -13.39 -1.74 -6.97
C LYS A 61 -12.49 -2.94 -7.25
N PHE A 62 -11.23 -2.89 -6.82
CA PHE A 62 -10.30 -4.01 -6.97
C PHE A 62 -10.83 -5.28 -6.28
N LEU A 63 -11.36 -5.14 -5.06
CA LEU A 63 -11.94 -6.26 -4.31
C LEU A 63 -13.22 -6.79 -4.96
N LYS A 64 -14.09 -5.93 -5.51
CA LYS A 64 -15.28 -6.36 -6.27
C LYS A 64 -14.88 -7.19 -7.48
N VAL A 65 -13.93 -6.73 -8.29
CA VAL A 65 -13.41 -7.48 -9.44
C VAL A 65 -12.82 -8.83 -9.00
N LYS A 66 -12.06 -8.87 -7.90
CA LYS A 66 -11.53 -10.12 -7.36
C LYS A 66 -12.61 -11.08 -6.87
N LEU A 67 -13.68 -10.56 -6.27
CA LEU A 67 -14.81 -11.36 -5.82
C LEU A 67 -15.63 -11.91 -7.01
N GLU A 68 -15.80 -11.11 -8.06
CA GLU A 68 -16.45 -11.52 -9.32
C GLU A 68 -15.63 -12.57 -10.08
N ASP A 69 -14.29 -12.43 -10.10
CA ASP A 69 -13.37 -13.46 -10.62
C ASP A 69 -13.49 -14.78 -9.83
N HIS A 70 -13.77 -14.70 -8.52
CA HIS A 70 -14.06 -15.82 -7.64
C HIS A 70 -15.54 -16.23 -7.58
N GLN A 71 -16.45 -15.66 -8.38
CA GLN A 71 -17.78 -16.27 -8.58
C GLN A 71 -17.72 -17.52 -9.47
N ARG A 72 -16.54 -17.94 -9.92
CA ARG A 72 -16.25 -19.34 -10.31
C ARG A 72 -15.87 -20.26 -9.15
N GLU A 73 -15.64 -19.73 -7.94
CA GLU A 73 -15.27 -20.52 -6.75
C GLU A 73 -15.70 -19.79 -5.44
N TYR A 74 -16.99 -19.95 -5.13
CA TYR A 74 -17.65 -19.82 -3.83
C TYR A 74 -18.12 -18.46 -3.27
N ALA A 75 -19.37 -18.54 -2.80
CA ALA A 75 -20.19 -17.54 -2.15
C ALA A 75 -19.95 -17.49 -0.63
N GLU A 76 -20.40 -16.39 -0.03
CA GLU A 76 -20.67 -16.19 1.40
C GLU A 76 -19.47 -16.17 2.35
N GLY A 77 -19.12 -14.97 2.82
CA GLY A 77 -18.24 -14.80 3.97
C GLY A 77 -17.78 -13.36 4.12
N LYS A 78 -18.53 -12.54 4.86
CA LYS A 78 -18.01 -11.27 5.38
C LYS A 78 -16.93 -11.61 6.42
N SER A 79 -15.67 -11.78 6.02
CA SER A 79 -14.53 -11.87 6.95
C SER A 79 -13.20 -11.78 6.18
N ASN A 80 -12.13 -11.43 6.90
CA ASN A 80 -10.70 -11.63 6.58
C ASN A 80 -9.92 -10.39 6.13
N TYR A 81 -10.50 -9.33 5.55
CA TYR A 81 -9.66 -8.24 5.04
C TYR A 81 -9.20 -7.26 6.13
N PHE A 82 -10.10 -6.84 7.01
CA PHE A 82 -9.73 -5.94 8.11
C PHE A 82 -8.78 -6.64 9.09
N GLU A 83 -9.03 -7.94 9.34
CA GLU A 83 -8.17 -8.81 10.13
C GLU A 83 -6.81 -9.03 9.45
N ALA A 84 -6.75 -9.32 8.14
CA ALA A 84 -5.49 -9.44 7.41
C ALA A 84 -4.70 -8.12 7.32
N LEU A 85 -5.39 -6.97 7.27
CA LEU A 85 -4.74 -5.66 7.26
C LEU A 85 -4.22 -5.29 8.67
N GLU A 86 -4.93 -5.68 9.72
CA GLU A 86 -4.49 -5.59 11.12
C GLU A 86 -3.35 -6.58 11.44
N ASP A 87 -3.38 -7.78 10.87
CA ASP A 87 -2.35 -8.80 11.03
C ASP A 87 -1.08 -8.40 10.28
N LEU A 88 -1.20 -7.88 9.06
CA LEU A 88 -0.08 -7.28 8.34
C LEU A 88 0.50 -6.10 9.13
N HIS A 89 -0.37 -5.28 9.74
CA HIS A 89 0.07 -4.19 10.60
C HIS A 89 0.79 -4.69 11.88
N LYS A 90 0.33 -5.79 12.50
CA LYS A 90 1.00 -6.45 13.64
C LYS A 90 2.32 -7.12 13.27
N GLU A 91 2.41 -7.79 12.12
CA GLU A 91 3.66 -8.42 11.62
C GLU A 91 4.74 -7.36 11.35
N LEU A 92 4.35 -6.21 10.82
CA LEU A 92 5.25 -5.08 10.59
C LEU A 92 5.76 -4.46 11.91
N GLN A 93 5.01 -4.54 13.01
CA GLN A 93 5.44 -4.07 14.33
C GLN A 93 6.43 -5.04 15.01
N THR A 94 6.23 -6.35 14.87
CA THR A 94 7.12 -7.37 15.47
C THR A 94 8.49 -7.43 14.80
N CYS A 95 8.59 -7.06 13.52
CA CYS A 95 9.88 -6.95 12.83
C CYS A 95 10.75 -5.81 13.39
N ASN A 96 10.15 -4.71 13.84
CA ASN A 96 10.88 -3.57 14.39
C ASN A 96 11.43 -3.80 15.81
N GLU A 97 10.91 -4.76 16.57
CA GLU A 97 11.41 -5.09 17.91
C GLU A 97 12.61 -6.05 17.88
N LYS A 98 12.77 -6.83 16.81
CA LYS A 98 13.88 -7.77 16.63
C LYS A 98 15.20 -7.09 16.23
N GLU A 99 15.15 -5.85 15.77
CA GLU A 99 16.34 -5.05 15.39
C GLU A 99 16.89 -4.20 16.55
N LYS A 100 16.28 -4.24 17.75
CA LYS A 100 16.75 -3.55 18.97
C LYS A 100 17.51 -4.45 19.96
N LYS A 101 17.98 -5.63 19.53
CA LYS A 101 18.85 -6.52 20.34
C LYS A 101 20.23 -6.64 19.73
#